data_AF-A0A2T2NXC5-F1
#
_entry.id   AF-A0A2T2NXC5-F1
#
_cell.length_a   1.000
_cell.length_b   1.000
_cell.length_c   1.000
_cell.angle_alpha   90.00
_cell.angle_beta   90.00
_cell.angle_gamma   90.00
#
_symmetry.space_group_name_H-M   'P 1'
#
loop_
_entity.id
_entity.type
_entity.pdbx_description
1 polymer ?
#
loop_
_entity_poly.entity_id
_entity_poly.type
_entity_poly.pdbx_seq_one_letter_code
_entity_poly.pdbx_strand_id
1 'polypeptide(L)'
;MEVLKLPSAAWAILLASYLLLVRALRYRNKKYMTSLIQPHASNPSGMTYREAHPIVKSLLLYEYPFMVSFSTQWALIKSYAVPSGTQLLVDTRQLSTPKNVGKRAEDTGLILVEILLSGVDSERGSRALAKMNWLHRRYGKKILNRDMISTLCLFILEPIYWTEKYEWRAMTDLEQTAFFVYWKEIGHRMGIEGIPETLSELEAWNDDFLEHHVYYSDSNKTVADATLELFSRDLPRFLRPVLSNIASALLDERTRDALGWKRPNQIYSLAVDLFFRARALALKYFFLPRFYPAFTLPEVASDGRFYRTEYKFEPWYVKESFWTRIQRTLGLSSAPLPGPEFLSNGYLQEELGPIGYEKMSRADVLSEAEQLREYGQEGGMRGVGCPFRFTAKAA
;
A
#
# COMPACT_ATOMS: atom_id res chain seq x y z
N MET A 1 0.89 -43.77 -8.81
CA MET A 1 2.05 -43.00 -8.34
C MET A 1 2.69 -43.77 -7.20
N GLU A 2 3.79 -44.47 -7.46
CA GLU A 2 4.59 -45.07 -6.37
C GLU A 2 5.25 -43.94 -5.58
N VAL A 3 4.90 -43.84 -4.29
CA VAL A 3 5.59 -42.93 -3.37
C VAL A 3 6.97 -43.52 -3.11
N LEU A 4 8.03 -42.81 -3.51
CA LEU A 4 9.42 -43.17 -3.26
C LEU A 4 9.63 -43.49 -1.77
N LYS A 5 9.84 -44.78 -1.45
CA LYS A 5 10.20 -45.24 -0.10
C LYS A 5 11.69 -44.99 0.15
N LEU A 6 12.05 -43.75 0.47
CA LEU A 6 13.40 -43.42 0.92
C LEU A 6 13.62 -43.94 2.37
N PRO A 7 14.83 -44.43 2.71
CA PRO A 7 15.20 -44.76 4.08
C PRO A 7 15.03 -43.54 5.02
N SER A 8 14.72 -43.77 6.29
CA SER A 8 14.56 -42.70 7.29
C SER A 8 15.78 -41.77 7.37
N ALA A 9 16.99 -42.31 7.23
CA ALA A 9 18.23 -41.55 7.17
C ALA A 9 18.29 -40.58 5.97
N ALA A 10 17.77 -40.99 4.80
CA ALA A 10 17.75 -40.14 3.62
C ALA A 10 16.80 -38.94 3.79
N TRP A 11 15.63 -39.14 4.43
CA TRP A 11 14.73 -38.03 4.78
C TRP A 11 15.37 -37.04 5.77
N ALA A 12 16.07 -37.55 6.79
CA ALA A 12 16.78 -36.70 7.74
C ALA A 12 17.89 -35.87 7.07
N ILE A 13 18.67 -36.48 6.15
CA ILE A 13 19.70 -35.78 5.38
C ILE A 13 19.09 -34.71 4.47
N LEU A 14 17.99 -35.01 3.79
CA LEU A 14 17.29 -34.04 2.93
C LEU A 14 16.77 -32.85 3.74
N LEU A 15 16.14 -33.10 4.89
CA LEU A 15 15.66 -32.04 5.78
C LEU A 15 16.81 -31.18 6.30
N ALA A 16 17.90 -31.80 6.80
CA ALA A 16 19.06 -31.06 7.29
C ALA A 16 19.71 -30.22 6.17
N SER A 17 19.85 -30.79 4.96
CA SER A 17 20.39 -30.09 3.80
C SER A 17 19.51 -28.90 3.38
N TYR A 18 18.18 -29.08 3.41
CA TYR A 18 17.22 -28.02 3.14
C TYR A 18 17.33 -26.88 4.15
N LEU A 19 17.37 -27.19 5.45
CA LEU A 19 17.47 -26.17 6.51
C LEU A 19 18.81 -25.43 6.46
N LEU A 20 19.90 -26.12 6.11
CA LEU A 20 21.20 -25.47 5.84
C LEU A 20 21.12 -24.52 4.65
N LEU A 21 20.45 -24.94 3.56
CA LEU A 21 20.23 -24.09 2.38
C LEU A 21 19.40 -22.85 2.74
N VAL A 22 18.31 -23.02 3.50
CA VAL A 22 17.51 -21.91 4.03
C VAL A 22 18.39 -20.94 4.81
N ARG A 23 19.17 -21.44 5.78
CA ARG A 23 20.06 -20.60 6.60
C ARG A 23 21.11 -19.87 5.76
N ALA A 24 21.71 -20.54 4.78
CA ALA A 24 22.73 -19.96 3.91
C ALA A 24 22.18 -18.83 3.04
N LEU A 25 20.95 -18.99 2.53
CA LEU A 25 20.34 -18.06 1.59
C LEU A 25 19.44 -17.00 2.23
N ARG A 26 18.96 -17.19 3.46
CA ARG A 26 17.95 -16.32 4.13
C ARG A 26 18.27 -14.82 4.07
N TYR A 27 19.55 -14.46 4.18
CA TYR A 27 20.03 -13.07 4.18
C TYR A 27 20.59 -12.60 2.83
N ARG A 28 20.42 -13.36 1.74
CA ARG A 28 20.92 -13.00 0.41
C ARG A 28 20.42 -11.62 -0.03
N ASN A 29 19.12 -11.37 0.10
CA ASN A 29 18.53 -10.12 -0.36
C ASN A 29 18.93 -8.93 0.54
N LYS A 30 18.99 -9.12 1.86
CA LYS A 30 19.60 -8.14 2.77
C LYS A 30 21.01 -7.75 2.33
N LYS A 31 21.89 -8.72 2.00
CA LYS A 31 23.25 -8.44 1.53
C LYS A 31 23.27 -7.63 0.23
N TYR A 32 22.40 -7.97 -0.72
CA TYR A 32 22.23 -7.21 -1.96
C TYR A 32 21.84 -5.75 -1.67
N MET A 33 20.78 -5.51 -0.89
CA MET A 33 20.35 -4.14 -0.56
C MET A 33 21.42 -3.40 0.26
N THR A 34 22.11 -4.08 1.18
CA THR A 34 23.25 -3.52 1.93
C THR A 34 24.34 -3.01 1.00
N SER A 35 24.63 -3.73 -0.09
CA SER A 35 25.62 -3.29 -1.08
C SER A 35 25.21 -2.02 -1.84
N LEU A 36 23.90 -1.77 -2.01
CA LEU A 36 23.40 -0.55 -2.64
C LEU A 36 23.49 0.67 -1.71
N ILE A 37 23.31 0.46 -0.40
CA ILE A 37 23.27 1.53 0.62
C ILE A 37 24.61 1.77 1.32
N GLN A 38 25.59 0.88 1.15
CA GLN A 38 26.91 1.02 1.78
C GLN A 38 27.58 2.39 1.57
N PRO A 39 27.48 3.03 0.38
CA PRO A 39 28.03 4.37 0.17
C PRO A 39 27.41 5.45 1.07
N HIS A 40 26.20 5.23 1.57
CA HIS A 40 25.44 6.16 2.40
C HIS A 40 25.53 5.84 3.90
N ALA A 41 26.33 4.84 4.31
CA ALA A 41 26.42 4.43 5.71
C ALA A 41 26.92 5.54 6.65
N SER A 42 27.83 6.42 6.18
CA SER A 42 28.36 7.54 6.95
C SER A 42 27.50 8.81 6.85
N ASN A 43 26.64 8.92 5.83
CA ASN A 43 25.73 10.05 5.63
C ASN A 43 24.40 9.57 5.03
N PRO A 44 23.50 8.99 5.84
CA PRO A 44 22.20 8.49 5.36
C PRO A 44 21.35 9.59 4.69
N SER A 45 21.47 10.82 5.19
CA SER A 45 20.81 12.02 4.65
C SER A 45 21.29 12.41 3.25
N GLY A 46 22.35 11.78 2.74
CA GLY A 46 22.88 11.94 1.39
C GLY A 46 22.22 11.04 0.33
N MET A 47 21.33 10.12 0.70
CA MET A 47 20.68 9.19 -0.25
C MET A 47 19.61 9.89 -1.10
N THR A 48 19.72 9.84 -2.42
CA THR A 48 18.69 10.38 -3.32
C THR A 48 17.47 9.44 -3.41
N TYR A 49 16.31 9.96 -3.81
CA TYR A 49 15.13 9.12 -4.03
C TYR A 49 15.33 8.07 -5.14
N ARG A 50 16.22 8.35 -6.13
CA ARG A 50 16.58 7.41 -7.19
C ARG A 50 17.39 6.22 -6.66
N GLU A 51 18.29 6.47 -5.72
CA GLU A 51 19.05 5.42 -5.02
C GLU A 51 18.15 4.66 -4.04
N ALA A 52 17.20 5.35 -3.40
CA ALA A 52 16.23 4.76 -2.51
C ALA A 52 15.26 3.80 -3.22
N HIS A 53 14.84 4.12 -4.44
CA HIS A 53 13.78 3.39 -5.15
C HIS A 53 14.07 1.88 -5.36
N PRO A 54 15.27 1.43 -5.80
CA PRO A 54 15.61 0.01 -5.88
C PRO A 54 15.52 -0.74 -4.56
N ILE A 55 15.84 -0.08 -3.44
CA ILE A 55 15.74 -0.67 -2.09
C ILE A 55 14.28 -0.80 -1.70
N VAL A 56 13.49 0.27 -1.87
CA VAL A 56 12.04 0.26 -1.64
C VAL A 56 11.40 -0.87 -2.47
N LYS A 57 11.68 -0.95 -3.76
CA LYS A 57 11.19 -2.02 -4.64
C LYS A 57 11.59 -3.42 -4.16
N SER A 58 12.81 -3.59 -3.66
CA SER A 58 13.29 -4.86 -3.09
C SER A 58 12.56 -5.22 -1.78
N LEU A 59 12.28 -4.24 -0.91
CA LEU A 59 11.48 -4.42 0.30
C LEU A 59 10.05 -4.86 -0.05
N LEU A 60 9.42 -4.23 -1.05
CA LEU A 60 8.05 -4.51 -1.48
C LEU A 60 7.89 -5.84 -2.24
N LEU A 61 8.90 -6.27 -3.01
CA LEU A 61 8.75 -7.44 -3.89
C LEU A 61 9.40 -8.71 -3.34
N TYR A 62 10.44 -8.58 -2.50
CA TYR A 62 11.26 -9.72 -2.12
C TYR A 62 11.28 -9.96 -0.60
N GLU A 63 11.52 -8.93 0.22
CA GLU A 63 11.60 -9.14 1.68
C GLU A 63 10.25 -9.19 2.37
N TYR A 64 9.45 -8.13 2.23
CA TYR A 64 8.27 -7.88 3.06
C TYR A 64 6.98 -7.68 2.25
N PRO A 65 6.74 -8.37 1.12
CA PRO A 65 5.60 -8.10 0.25
C PRO A 65 4.26 -8.19 0.96
N PHE A 66 4.11 -9.21 1.82
CA PHE A 66 2.91 -9.39 2.60
C PHE A 66 2.78 -8.31 3.67
N MET A 67 3.81 -8.07 4.50
CA MET A 67 3.68 -7.17 5.65
C MET A 67 3.56 -5.71 5.23
N VAL A 68 4.29 -5.26 4.20
CA VAL A 68 4.14 -3.90 3.67
C VAL A 68 2.74 -3.73 3.05
N SER A 69 2.24 -4.69 2.25
CA SER A 69 0.88 -4.61 1.71
C SER A 69 -0.22 -4.66 2.79
N PHE A 70 0.00 -5.45 3.85
CA PHE A 70 -0.92 -5.60 4.97
C PHE A 70 -0.96 -4.32 5.83
N SER A 71 0.20 -3.85 6.29
CA SER A 71 0.32 -2.63 7.10
C SER A 71 -0.20 -1.40 6.37
N THR A 72 0.07 -1.26 5.06
CA THR A 72 -0.47 -0.16 4.25
C THR A 72 -2.02 -0.16 4.19
N GLN A 73 -2.67 -1.33 4.19
CA GLN A 73 -4.14 -1.37 4.27
C GLN A 73 -4.65 -0.89 5.63
N TRP A 74 -3.96 -1.24 6.71
CA TRP A 74 -4.32 -0.77 8.05
C TRP A 74 -3.99 0.70 8.24
N ALA A 75 -2.90 1.21 7.68
CA ALA A 75 -2.57 2.63 7.60
C ALA A 75 -3.72 3.44 6.98
N LEU A 76 -4.30 2.95 5.88
CA LEU A 76 -5.48 3.58 5.28
C LEU A 76 -6.68 3.62 6.24
N ILE A 77 -6.93 2.55 7.01
CA ILE A 77 -7.99 2.55 8.03
C ILE A 77 -7.66 3.52 9.18
N LYS A 78 -6.40 3.57 9.63
CA LYS A 78 -5.95 4.52 10.67
C LYS A 78 -6.14 5.96 10.25
N SER A 79 -6.04 6.29 8.97
CA SER A 79 -6.30 7.64 8.48
C SER A 79 -7.72 8.13 8.78
N TYR A 80 -8.69 7.23 8.95
CA TYR A 80 -10.06 7.58 9.32
C TYR A 80 -10.20 8.02 10.79
N ALA A 81 -9.14 7.90 11.60
CA ALA A 81 -9.12 8.39 12.96
C ALA A 81 -8.89 9.91 13.05
N VAL A 82 -8.59 10.58 11.92
CA VAL A 82 -8.39 12.04 11.81
C VAL A 82 -9.68 12.70 11.28
N PRO A 83 -10.53 13.29 12.14
CA PRO A 83 -11.90 13.67 11.76
C PRO A 83 -12.02 14.77 10.70
N SER A 84 -11.01 15.63 10.57
CA SER A 84 -11.04 16.74 9.60
C SER A 84 -11.20 16.27 8.15
N GLY A 85 -10.73 15.06 7.82
CA GLY A 85 -10.87 14.48 6.48
C GLY A 85 -12.09 13.58 6.28
N THR A 86 -12.65 13.01 7.34
CA THR A 86 -13.65 11.92 7.20
C THR A 86 -15.02 12.39 6.74
N GLN A 87 -15.42 13.62 7.06
CA GLN A 87 -16.68 14.17 6.53
C GLN A 87 -16.66 14.24 5.01
N LEU A 88 -15.53 14.61 4.40
CA LEU A 88 -15.38 14.62 2.94
C LEU A 88 -15.51 13.19 2.37
N LEU A 89 -14.97 12.18 3.05
CA LEU A 89 -15.11 10.79 2.63
C LEU A 89 -16.57 10.31 2.66
N VAL A 90 -17.34 10.76 3.66
CA VAL A 90 -18.79 10.51 3.74
C VAL A 90 -19.52 11.21 2.59
N ASP A 91 -19.27 12.51 2.39
CA ASP A 91 -19.96 13.34 1.40
C ASP A 91 -19.73 12.83 -0.04
N THR A 92 -18.52 12.39 -0.34
CA THR A 92 -18.15 11.87 -1.68
C THR A 92 -18.71 10.47 -1.95
N ARG A 93 -19.15 9.76 -0.91
CA ARG A 93 -19.68 8.39 -0.96
C ARG A 93 -18.71 7.34 -1.52
N GLN A 94 -17.44 7.70 -1.70
CA GLN A 94 -16.43 6.81 -2.30
C GLN A 94 -15.93 5.76 -1.31
N LEU A 95 -15.92 6.06 0.00
CA LEU A 95 -15.50 5.12 1.05
C LEU A 95 -16.59 4.82 2.08
N SER A 96 -17.76 5.44 1.98
CA SER A 96 -18.88 5.26 2.91
C SER A 96 -20.05 4.43 2.35
N THR A 97 -19.97 3.96 1.10
CA THR A 97 -21.05 3.18 0.48
C THR A 97 -20.55 1.86 -0.13
N PRO A 98 -21.31 0.75 0.02
CA PRO A 98 -20.92 -0.56 -0.53
C PRO A 98 -20.71 -0.56 -2.04
N LYS A 99 -21.41 0.31 -2.77
CA LYS A 99 -21.33 0.41 -4.23
C LYS A 99 -19.96 0.92 -4.73
N ASN A 100 -19.33 1.84 -4.00
CA ASN A 100 -18.13 2.54 -4.48
C ASN A 100 -16.86 2.13 -3.72
N VAL A 101 -16.99 1.65 -2.48
CA VAL A 101 -15.84 1.38 -1.59
C VAL A 101 -14.88 0.35 -2.17
N GLY A 102 -15.39 -0.70 -2.83
CA GLY A 102 -14.55 -1.71 -3.49
C GLY A 102 -13.70 -1.13 -4.61
N LYS A 103 -14.31 -0.41 -5.56
CA LYS A 103 -13.58 0.31 -6.61
C LYS A 103 -12.55 1.27 -6.04
N ARG A 104 -12.93 2.09 -5.06
CA ARG A 104 -12.05 3.08 -4.45
C ARG A 104 -10.83 2.43 -3.78
N ALA A 105 -11.01 1.28 -3.13
CA ALA A 105 -9.92 0.52 -2.54
C ALA A 105 -8.99 -0.07 -3.61
N GLU A 106 -9.56 -0.64 -4.68
CA GLU A 106 -8.79 -1.20 -5.80
C GLU A 106 -7.99 -0.12 -6.55
N ASP A 107 -8.60 1.03 -6.83
CA ASP A 107 -7.93 2.18 -7.46
C ASP A 107 -6.76 2.69 -6.61
N THR A 108 -6.95 2.78 -5.28
CA THR A 108 -5.87 3.18 -4.36
C THR A 108 -4.71 2.21 -4.43
N GLY A 109 -5.00 0.90 -4.40
CA GLY A 109 -3.99 -0.14 -4.52
C GLY A 109 -3.20 -0.04 -5.83
N LEU A 110 -3.89 0.18 -6.96
CA LEU A 110 -3.24 0.37 -8.26
C LEU A 110 -2.35 1.61 -8.28
N ILE A 111 -2.88 2.79 -7.93
CA ILE A 111 -2.12 4.05 -7.91
C ILE A 111 -0.82 3.88 -7.10
N LEU A 112 -0.90 3.30 -5.90
CA LEU A 112 0.26 3.07 -5.05
C LEU A 112 1.26 2.09 -5.69
N VAL A 113 0.78 0.98 -6.25
CA VAL A 113 1.63 0.00 -6.93
C VAL A 113 2.36 0.64 -8.13
N GLU A 114 1.69 1.50 -8.90
CA GLU A 114 2.33 2.20 -10.03
C GLU A 114 3.45 3.11 -9.56
N ILE A 115 3.19 3.93 -8.55
CA ILE A 115 4.16 4.88 -8.00
C ILE A 115 5.35 4.15 -7.37
N LEU A 116 5.08 3.13 -6.56
CA LEU A 116 6.11 2.45 -5.75
C LEU A 116 6.96 1.47 -6.58
N LEU A 117 6.39 0.80 -7.58
CA LEU A 117 7.13 -0.24 -8.33
C LEU A 117 7.65 0.21 -9.69
N SER A 118 6.92 1.09 -10.39
CA SER A 118 7.35 1.63 -11.68
C SER A 118 8.32 2.79 -11.48
N GLY A 119 8.14 3.58 -10.41
CA GLY A 119 9.00 4.71 -10.04
C GLY A 119 8.39 6.04 -10.43
N VAL A 120 8.53 7.05 -9.56
CA VAL A 120 7.94 8.40 -9.75
C VAL A 120 8.39 9.12 -11.04
N ASP A 121 9.55 8.75 -11.60
CA ASP A 121 10.07 9.31 -12.86
C ASP A 121 9.66 8.53 -14.12
N SER A 122 9.10 7.33 -13.95
CA SER A 122 8.63 6.54 -15.09
C SER A 122 7.36 7.16 -15.69
N GLU A 123 7.09 6.92 -16.97
CA GLU A 123 5.82 7.33 -17.60
C GLU A 123 4.61 6.81 -16.82
N ARG A 124 4.66 5.54 -16.40
CA ARG A 124 3.62 4.87 -15.63
C ARG A 124 3.43 5.46 -14.24
N GLY A 125 4.50 5.61 -13.47
CA GLY A 125 4.45 6.14 -12.10
C GLY A 125 4.10 7.63 -12.06
N SER A 126 4.64 8.44 -12.97
CA SER A 126 4.31 9.88 -13.07
C SER A 126 2.84 10.11 -13.43
N ARG A 127 2.25 9.33 -14.35
CA ARG A 127 0.81 9.40 -14.66
C ARG A 127 -0.06 9.01 -13.46
N ALA A 128 0.31 7.96 -12.73
CA ALA A 128 -0.42 7.57 -11.52
C ALA A 128 -0.33 8.62 -10.41
N LEU A 129 0.84 9.24 -10.22
CA LEU A 129 1.04 10.32 -9.27
C LEU A 129 0.27 11.59 -9.66
N ALA A 130 0.35 12.02 -10.92
CA ALA A 130 -0.45 13.12 -11.45
C ALA A 130 -1.96 12.85 -11.29
N LYS A 131 -2.39 11.61 -11.52
CA LYS A 131 -3.79 11.21 -11.29
C LYS A 131 -4.19 11.35 -9.83
N MET A 132 -3.33 10.90 -8.92
CA MET A 132 -3.54 11.07 -7.49
C MET A 132 -3.62 12.55 -7.12
N ASN A 133 -2.71 13.39 -7.62
CA ASN A 133 -2.73 14.84 -7.37
C ASN A 133 -4.02 15.49 -7.90
N TRP A 134 -4.42 15.16 -9.12
CA TRP A 134 -5.66 15.66 -9.70
C TRP A 134 -6.89 15.30 -8.85
N LEU A 135 -6.97 14.05 -8.35
CA LEU A 135 -8.06 13.62 -7.46
C LEU A 135 -8.08 14.43 -6.15
N HIS A 136 -6.93 14.72 -5.54
CA HIS A 136 -6.84 15.50 -4.30
C HIS A 136 -7.15 16.98 -4.53
N ARG A 137 -6.60 17.60 -5.58
CA ARG A 137 -6.78 19.03 -5.87
C ARG A 137 -8.24 19.44 -6.08
N ARG A 138 -9.09 18.52 -6.57
CA ARG A 138 -10.54 18.76 -6.72
C ARG A 138 -11.24 19.18 -5.43
N TYR A 139 -10.67 18.82 -4.28
CA TYR A 139 -11.23 19.15 -2.98
C TYR A 139 -10.51 20.32 -2.30
N GLY A 140 -9.40 20.79 -2.87
CA GLY A 140 -8.68 22.00 -2.45
C GLY A 140 -8.53 22.10 -0.94
N LYS A 141 -9.03 23.21 -0.36
CA LYS A 141 -8.96 23.51 1.08
C LYS A 141 -9.68 22.52 2.00
N LYS A 142 -10.47 21.58 1.46
CA LYS A 142 -11.08 20.49 2.26
C LYS A 142 -10.09 19.39 2.61
N ILE A 143 -8.96 19.31 1.91
CA ILE A 143 -7.85 18.40 2.23
C ILE A 143 -6.72 19.27 2.76
N LEU A 144 -6.49 19.21 4.07
CA LEU A 144 -5.54 20.09 4.75
C LEU A 144 -4.11 19.55 4.58
N ASN A 145 -3.13 20.45 4.46
CA ASN A 145 -1.72 20.07 4.35
C ASN A 145 -1.27 19.19 5.54
N ARG A 146 -1.64 19.55 6.77
CA ARG A 146 -1.33 18.74 7.97
C ARG A 146 -1.91 17.32 7.90
N ASP A 147 -3.12 17.16 7.34
CA ASP A 147 -3.77 15.85 7.22
C ASP A 147 -3.06 15.00 6.14
N MET A 148 -2.50 15.66 5.11
CA MET A 148 -1.64 15.02 4.11
C MET A 148 -0.30 14.57 4.72
N ILE A 149 0.34 15.38 5.58
CA ILE A 149 1.55 14.97 6.31
C ILE A 149 1.22 13.77 7.23
N SER A 150 0.11 13.81 7.96
CA SER A 150 -0.33 12.68 8.81
C SER A 150 -0.55 11.40 7.99
N THR A 151 -1.21 11.52 6.83
CA THR A 151 -1.39 10.39 5.92
C THR A 151 -0.05 9.86 5.39
N LEU A 152 0.89 10.75 5.06
CA LEU A 152 2.25 10.39 4.66
C LEU A 152 3.00 9.66 5.79
N CYS A 153 2.86 10.11 7.04
CA CYS A 153 3.41 9.43 8.21
C CYS A 153 2.90 8.00 8.30
N LEU A 154 1.59 7.78 8.12
CA LEU A 154 1.01 6.44 8.13
C LEU A 154 1.61 5.52 7.04
N PHE A 155 1.84 6.04 5.82
CA PHE A 155 2.45 5.26 4.74
C PHE A 155 3.94 4.92 4.97
N ILE A 156 4.64 5.66 5.83
CA ILE A 156 6.04 5.45 6.17
C ILE A 156 6.19 4.61 7.44
N LEU A 157 5.58 5.06 8.53
CA LEU A 157 5.78 4.54 9.88
C LEU A 157 5.06 3.21 10.11
N GLU A 158 3.86 3.00 9.56
CA GLU A 158 3.15 1.73 9.76
C GLU A 158 3.92 0.55 9.13
N PRO A 159 4.38 0.60 7.86
CA PRO A 159 5.21 -0.48 7.33
C PRO A 159 6.48 -0.75 8.15
N ILE A 160 7.15 0.30 8.65
CA ILE A 160 8.33 0.15 9.50
C ILE A 160 7.95 -0.58 10.80
N TYR A 161 6.95 -0.07 11.53
CA TYR A 161 6.48 -0.66 12.79
C TYR A 161 6.03 -2.13 12.63
N TRP A 162 5.23 -2.43 11.61
CA TRP A 162 4.70 -3.77 11.40
C TRP A 162 5.80 -4.77 11.00
N THR A 163 6.78 -4.34 10.21
CA THR A 163 7.91 -5.22 9.86
C THR A 163 8.84 -5.45 11.04
N GLU A 164 9.11 -4.44 11.86
CA GLU A 164 9.87 -4.61 13.09
C GLU A 164 9.20 -5.60 14.06
N LYS A 165 7.89 -5.46 14.23
CA LYS A 165 7.13 -6.27 15.19
C LYS A 165 6.86 -7.70 14.72
N TYR A 166 6.59 -7.90 13.43
CA TYR A 166 5.93 -9.11 12.93
C TYR A 166 6.56 -9.74 11.68
N GLU A 167 7.68 -9.22 11.16
CA GLU A 167 8.44 -9.91 10.13
C GLU A 167 9.62 -10.72 10.70
N TRP A 168 10.15 -11.62 9.86
CA TRP A 168 11.26 -12.51 10.24
C TRP A 168 12.57 -11.75 10.57
N ARG A 169 12.68 -10.49 10.14
CA ARG A 169 13.68 -9.51 10.54
C ARG A 169 13.11 -8.09 10.41
N ALA A 170 13.58 -7.17 11.25
CA ALA A 170 13.31 -5.74 11.10
C ALA A 170 14.00 -5.15 9.86
N MET A 171 13.48 -4.01 9.38
CA MET A 171 14.20 -3.13 8.47
C MET A 171 15.42 -2.54 9.17
N THR A 172 16.56 -2.48 8.50
CA THR A 172 17.73 -1.73 8.98
C THR A 172 17.49 -0.22 8.89
N ASP A 173 18.20 0.59 9.67
CA ASP A 173 18.07 2.05 9.68
C ASP A 173 18.23 2.67 8.29
N LEU A 174 19.15 2.14 7.48
CA LEU A 174 19.34 2.58 6.09
C LEU A 174 18.19 2.15 5.16
N GLU A 175 17.59 0.98 5.38
CA GLU A 175 16.37 0.56 4.65
C GLU A 175 15.17 1.44 5.03
N GLN A 176 15.02 1.79 6.31
CA GLN A 176 14.00 2.73 6.79
C GLN A 176 14.22 4.13 6.22
N THR A 177 15.47 4.61 6.19
CA THR A 177 15.85 5.89 5.58
C THR A 177 15.52 5.90 4.08
N ALA A 178 15.86 4.84 3.34
CA ALA A 178 15.49 4.73 1.92
C ALA A 178 13.96 4.80 1.74
N PHE A 179 13.21 4.09 2.58
CA PHE A 179 11.75 4.10 2.56
C PHE A 179 11.18 5.50 2.79
N PHE A 180 11.69 6.19 3.82
CA PHE A 180 11.35 7.58 4.14
C PHE A 180 11.69 8.53 2.99
N VAL A 181 12.93 8.51 2.47
CA VAL A 181 13.39 9.41 1.40
C VAL A 181 12.53 9.28 0.15
N TYR A 182 12.16 8.05 -0.24
CA TYR A 182 11.33 7.84 -1.41
C TYR A 182 9.89 8.37 -1.22
N TRP A 183 9.29 8.11 -0.05
CA TRP A 183 7.96 8.66 0.27
C TRP A 183 7.96 10.18 0.45
N LYS A 184 9.04 10.76 1.00
CA LYS A 184 9.21 12.20 1.09
C LYS A 184 9.20 12.85 -0.30
N GLU A 185 9.88 12.27 -1.27
CA GLU A 185 9.82 12.72 -2.67
C GLU A 185 8.40 12.63 -3.24
N ILE A 186 7.66 11.55 -2.97
CA ILE A 186 6.25 11.45 -3.35
C ILE A 186 5.45 12.59 -2.72
N GLY A 187 5.61 12.85 -1.43
CA GLY A 187 4.94 13.95 -0.72
C GLY A 187 5.24 15.33 -1.33
N HIS A 188 6.50 15.60 -1.68
CA HIS A 188 6.86 16.85 -2.36
C HIS A 188 6.21 16.97 -3.75
N ARG A 189 6.18 15.89 -4.52
CA ARG A 189 5.48 15.85 -5.81
C ARG A 189 3.97 15.90 -5.70
N MET A 190 3.40 15.65 -4.52
CA MET A 190 2.00 15.90 -4.21
C MET A 190 1.72 17.34 -3.74
N GLY A 191 2.76 18.13 -3.48
CA GLY A 191 2.64 19.51 -3.01
C GLY A 191 2.42 19.62 -1.52
N ILE A 192 2.85 18.61 -0.76
CA ILE A 192 2.85 18.67 0.69
C ILE A 192 4.01 19.56 1.13
N GLU A 193 3.70 20.56 1.93
CA GLU A 193 4.65 21.53 2.46
C GLU A 193 5.01 21.18 3.91
N GLY A 194 6.24 21.49 4.33
CA GLY A 194 6.67 21.29 5.71
C GLY A 194 6.79 19.82 6.13
N ILE A 195 7.09 18.91 5.20
CA ILE A 195 7.44 17.53 5.55
C ILE A 195 8.74 17.56 6.38
N PRO A 196 8.79 16.93 7.57
CA PRO A 196 9.99 16.83 8.38
C PRO A 196 11.24 16.33 7.62
N GLU A 197 12.42 16.78 8.03
CA GLU A 197 13.65 16.54 7.26
C GLU A 197 14.22 15.15 7.46
N THR A 198 13.99 14.57 8.65
CA THR A 198 14.47 13.24 9.02
C THR A 198 13.32 12.33 9.46
N LEU A 199 13.57 11.02 9.45
CA LEU A 199 12.61 10.03 9.94
C LEU A 199 12.26 10.28 11.42
N SER A 200 13.24 10.62 12.27
CA SER A 200 12.99 10.91 13.69
C SER A 200 12.19 12.18 13.91
N GLU A 201 12.40 13.22 13.11
CA GLU A 201 11.53 14.42 13.15
C GLU A 201 10.11 14.11 12.66
N LEU A 202 9.97 13.20 11.68
CA LEU A 202 8.66 12.73 11.21
C LEU A 202 7.91 11.97 12.31
N GLU A 203 8.60 11.10 13.05
CA GLU A 203 8.05 10.38 14.20
C GLU A 203 7.57 11.35 15.29
N ALA A 204 8.43 12.30 15.68
CA ALA A 204 8.09 13.31 16.68
C ALA A 204 6.91 14.20 16.24
N TRP A 205 6.89 14.60 14.97
CA TRP A 205 5.76 15.35 14.39
C TRP A 205 4.47 14.54 14.42
N ASN A 206 4.54 13.25 14.08
CA ASN A 206 3.36 12.37 14.07
C ASN A 206 2.81 12.15 15.48
N ASP A 207 3.67 11.96 16.48
CA ASP A 207 3.23 11.79 17.87
C ASP A 207 2.47 13.01 18.40
N ASP A 208 3.00 14.22 18.16
CA ASP A 208 2.35 15.50 18.50
C ASP A 208 1.02 15.68 17.73
N PHE A 209 1.02 15.38 16.43
CA PHE A 209 -0.19 15.49 15.60
C PHE A 209 -1.30 14.57 16.13
N LEU A 210 -0.97 13.31 16.41
CA LEU A 210 -1.96 12.32 16.84
C LEU A 210 -2.55 12.65 18.22
N GLU A 211 -1.82 13.34 19.10
CA GLU A 211 -2.34 13.80 20.40
C GLU A 211 -3.47 14.82 20.24
N HIS A 212 -3.39 15.70 19.25
CA HIS A 212 -4.32 16.82 19.08
C HIS A 212 -5.40 16.60 18.02
N HIS A 213 -5.20 15.64 17.11
CA HIS A 213 -6.05 15.49 15.92
C HIS A 213 -6.71 14.12 15.76
N VAL A 214 -6.44 13.17 16.65
CA VAL A 214 -7.14 11.87 16.67
C VAL A 214 -8.15 11.82 17.79
N TYR A 215 -9.43 11.81 17.42
CA TYR A 215 -10.56 11.73 18.33
C TYR A 215 -11.79 11.18 17.61
N TYR A 216 -12.80 10.78 18.39
CA TYR A 216 -14.03 10.22 17.84
C TYR A 216 -14.84 11.23 17.03
N SER A 217 -15.39 10.78 15.91
CA SER A 217 -16.44 11.45 15.14
C SER A 217 -17.34 10.41 14.48
N ASP A 218 -18.63 10.73 14.31
CA ASP A 218 -19.60 9.86 13.63
C ASP A 218 -19.20 9.60 12.16
N SER A 219 -18.55 10.57 11.52
CA SER A 219 -18.01 10.42 10.17
C SER A 219 -16.88 9.39 10.10
N ASN A 220 -16.03 9.30 11.13
CA ASN A 220 -14.98 8.28 11.23
C ASN A 220 -15.59 6.89 11.26
N LYS A 221 -16.54 6.70 12.18
CA LYS A 221 -17.23 5.42 12.36
C LYS A 221 -17.94 4.98 11.08
N THR A 222 -18.62 5.89 10.42
CA THR A 222 -19.33 5.61 9.15
C THR A 222 -18.39 5.04 8.08
N VAL A 223 -17.22 5.66 7.88
CA VAL A 223 -16.26 5.24 6.86
C VAL A 223 -15.54 3.95 7.27
N ALA A 224 -15.18 3.82 8.55
CA ALA A 224 -14.55 2.63 9.09
C ALA A 224 -15.47 1.40 9.00
N ASP A 225 -16.74 1.55 9.39
CA ASP A 225 -17.73 0.47 9.34
C ASP A 225 -18.03 0.04 7.89
N ALA A 226 -18.13 0.99 6.94
CA ALA A 226 -18.27 0.66 5.52
C ALA A 226 -17.04 -0.09 4.97
N THR A 227 -15.84 0.26 5.42
CA THR A 227 -14.61 -0.45 5.05
C THR A 227 -14.58 -1.85 5.66
N LEU A 228 -14.94 -2.02 6.93
CA LEU A 228 -15.04 -3.34 7.57
C LEU A 228 -16.11 -4.21 6.90
N GLU A 229 -17.22 -3.61 6.46
CA GLU A 229 -18.26 -4.31 5.72
C GLU A 229 -17.71 -4.88 4.40
N LEU A 230 -16.89 -4.12 3.67
CA LEU A 230 -16.20 -4.59 2.46
C LEU A 230 -15.34 -5.83 2.74
N PHE A 231 -14.52 -5.82 3.80
CA PHE A 231 -13.72 -6.99 4.20
C PHE A 231 -14.58 -8.20 4.60
N SER A 232 -15.80 -7.96 5.11
CA SER A 232 -16.69 -9.00 5.62
C SER A 232 -17.71 -9.52 4.61
N ARG A 233 -17.75 -8.93 3.40
CA ARG A 233 -18.85 -9.10 2.44
C ARG A 233 -19.09 -10.56 2.07
N ASP A 234 -18.01 -11.29 1.82
CA ASP A 234 -18.05 -12.69 1.39
C ASP A 234 -18.05 -13.67 2.57
N LEU A 235 -18.04 -13.17 3.82
CA LEU A 235 -18.09 -14.00 5.01
C LEU A 235 -19.54 -14.29 5.44
N PRO A 236 -19.85 -15.55 5.82
CA PRO A 236 -21.09 -15.89 6.49
C PRO A 236 -21.34 -14.98 7.71
N ARG A 237 -22.61 -14.58 7.93
CA ARG A 237 -22.98 -13.62 8.98
C ARG A 237 -22.46 -14.00 10.38
N PHE A 238 -22.40 -15.29 10.70
CA PHE A 238 -21.92 -15.77 12.00
C PHE A 238 -20.40 -15.57 12.21
N LEU A 239 -19.61 -15.36 11.15
CA LEU A 239 -18.18 -15.06 11.24
C LEU A 239 -17.88 -13.55 11.35
N ARG A 240 -18.87 -12.67 11.10
CA ARG A 240 -18.65 -11.22 11.15
C ARG A 240 -18.19 -10.71 12.53
N PRO A 241 -18.72 -11.22 13.67
CA PRO A 241 -18.20 -10.83 14.99
C PRO A 241 -16.74 -11.24 15.22
N VAL A 242 -16.31 -12.37 14.63
CA VAL A 242 -14.91 -12.83 14.68
C VAL A 242 -14.02 -11.85 13.92
N LEU A 243 -14.39 -11.51 12.68
CA LEU A 243 -13.64 -10.52 11.89
C LEU A 243 -13.60 -9.15 12.58
N SER A 244 -14.70 -8.70 13.19
CA SER A 244 -14.74 -7.42 13.92
C SER A 244 -13.78 -7.41 15.12
N ASN A 245 -13.66 -8.52 15.86
CA ASN A 245 -12.67 -8.63 16.93
C ASN A 245 -11.23 -8.68 16.40
N ILE A 246 -10.97 -9.39 15.30
CA ILE A 246 -9.64 -9.42 14.67
C ILE A 246 -9.26 -8.02 14.17
N ALA A 247 -10.16 -7.34 13.46
CA ALA A 247 -9.95 -5.98 12.97
C ALA A 247 -9.65 -5.01 14.12
N SER A 248 -10.41 -5.11 15.21
CA SER A 248 -10.17 -4.32 16.42
C SER A 248 -8.82 -4.66 17.07
N ALA A 249 -8.40 -5.94 17.07
CA ALA A 249 -7.11 -6.36 17.60
C ALA A 249 -5.89 -5.90 16.77
N LEU A 250 -6.10 -5.54 15.50
CA LEU A 250 -5.05 -5.04 14.61
C LEU A 250 -4.79 -3.54 14.78
N LEU A 251 -5.66 -2.84 15.50
CA LEU A 251 -5.57 -1.40 15.74
C LEU A 251 -5.17 -1.10 17.19
N ASP A 252 -4.32 -0.09 17.37
CA ASP A 252 -4.02 0.47 18.68
C ASP A 252 -5.29 1.08 19.33
N GLU A 253 -5.19 1.32 20.64
CA GLU A 253 -6.31 1.82 21.45
C GLU A 253 -6.79 3.20 21.00
N ARG A 254 -5.87 4.16 20.81
CA ARG A 254 -6.17 5.52 20.34
C ARG A 254 -6.97 5.50 19.04
N THR A 255 -6.52 4.72 18.05
CA THR A 255 -7.23 4.58 16.78
C THR A 255 -8.60 3.95 16.97
N ARG A 256 -8.73 2.85 17.72
CA ARG A 256 -10.03 2.19 17.94
C ARG A 256 -11.07 3.12 18.56
N ASP A 257 -10.66 3.87 19.57
CA ASP A 257 -11.54 4.79 20.27
C ASP A 257 -12.01 5.90 19.32
N ALA A 258 -11.11 6.44 18.50
CA ALA A 258 -11.44 7.43 17.48
C ALA A 258 -12.34 6.90 16.35
N LEU A 259 -12.34 5.60 16.07
CA LEU A 259 -13.25 4.96 15.11
C LEU A 259 -14.57 4.52 15.74
N GLY A 260 -14.71 4.59 17.07
CA GLY A 260 -15.88 4.05 17.79
C GLY A 260 -15.97 2.52 17.69
N TRP A 261 -14.82 1.84 17.59
CA TRP A 261 -14.72 0.40 17.55
C TRP A 261 -14.51 -0.18 18.95
N LYS A 262 -15.17 -1.30 19.24
CA LYS A 262 -15.12 -1.92 20.57
C LYS A 262 -13.74 -2.52 20.83
N ARG A 263 -13.35 -2.56 22.11
CA ARG A 263 -12.17 -3.32 22.54
C ARG A 263 -12.34 -4.80 22.16
N PRO A 264 -11.34 -5.42 21.49
CA PRO A 264 -11.42 -6.83 21.17
C PRO A 264 -11.33 -7.66 22.46
N ASN A 265 -11.94 -8.85 22.44
CA ASN A 265 -11.62 -9.83 23.46
C ASN A 265 -10.11 -10.17 23.39
N GLN A 266 -9.45 -10.20 24.55
CA GLN A 266 -8.00 -10.40 24.66
C GLN A 266 -7.50 -11.67 23.96
N ILE A 267 -8.34 -12.71 23.86
CA ILE A 267 -8.01 -13.94 23.13
C ILE A 267 -7.70 -13.64 21.66
N TYR A 268 -8.43 -12.73 21.01
CA TYR A 268 -8.15 -12.34 19.62
C TYR A 268 -6.86 -11.55 19.50
N SER A 269 -6.58 -10.63 20.43
CA SER A 269 -5.31 -9.91 20.46
C SER A 269 -4.12 -10.86 20.60
N LEU A 270 -4.22 -11.84 21.49
CA LEU A 270 -3.20 -12.87 21.67
C LEU A 270 -3.06 -13.76 20.42
N ALA A 271 -4.19 -14.18 19.82
CA ALA A 271 -4.18 -15.02 18.63
C ALA A 271 -3.54 -14.31 17.42
N VAL A 272 -3.84 -13.03 17.22
CA VAL A 272 -3.24 -12.20 16.17
C VAL A 272 -1.72 -12.05 16.37
N ASP A 273 -1.29 -11.69 17.58
CA ASP A 273 0.14 -11.56 17.91
C ASP A 273 0.88 -12.91 17.72
N LEU A 274 0.32 -14.00 18.24
CA LEU A 274 0.90 -15.34 18.09
C LEU A 274 0.95 -15.80 16.63
N PHE A 275 -0.11 -15.53 15.84
CA PHE A 275 -0.14 -15.87 14.42
C PHE A 275 1.02 -15.21 13.67
N PHE A 276 1.21 -13.90 13.86
CA PHE A 276 2.27 -13.18 13.17
C PHE A 276 3.67 -13.59 13.65
N ARG A 277 3.88 -13.81 14.96
CA ARG A 277 5.15 -14.33 15.48
C ARG A 277 5.45 -15.73 14.95
N ALA A 278 4.45 -16.62 14.92
CA ALA A 278 4.60 -17.96 14.35
C ALA A 278 4.95 -17.89 12.86
N ARG A 279 4.28 -17.02 12.09
CA ARG A 279 4.62 -16.75 10.69
C ARG A 279 6.05 -16.25 10.54
N ALA A 280 6.49 -15.28 11.36
CA ALA A 280 7.84 -14.72 11.31
C ALA A 280 8.90 -15.80 11.59
N LEU A 281 8.69 -16.63 12.61
CA LEU A 281 9.55 -17.77 12.92
C LEU A 281 9.56 -18.79 11.77
N ALA A 282 8.39 -19.08 11.20
CA ALA A 282 8.26 -19.99 10.08
C ALA A 282 9.12 -19.51 8.89
N LEU A 283 8.94 -18.25 8.49
CA LEU A 283 9.70 -17.62 7.40
C LEU A 283 11.20 -17.59 7.65
N LYS A 284 11.62 -17.38 8.91
CA LYS A 284 13.03 -17.29 9.29
C LYS A 284 13.76 -18.62 9.14
N TYR A 285 13.12 -19.72 9.56
CA TYR A 285 13.80 -21.01 9.73
C TYR A 285 13.44 -22.05 8.66
N PHE A 286 12.28 -21.92 8.01
CA PHE A 286 11.76 -22.98 7.14
C PHE A 286 11.50 -22.54 5.69
N PHE A 287 11.60 -21.27 5.34
CA PHE A 287 11.35 -20.81 3.98
C PHE A 287 12.59 -20.17 3.36
N LEU A 288 12.89 -20.57 2.11
CA LEU A 288 13.91 -19.93 1.28
C LEU A 288 13.56 -18.45 1.02
N PRO A 289 14.56 -17.59 0.75
CA PRO A 289 14.27 -16.26 0.23
C PRO A 289 13.58 -16.34 -1.14
N ARG A 290 12.88 -15.27 -1.51
CA ARG A 290 12.27 -15.17 -2.84
C ARG A 290 13.37 -14.97 -3.88
N PHE A 291 13.38 -15.83 -4.91
CA PHE A 291 14.25 -15.67 -6.09
C PHE A 291 13.56 -14.90 -7.22
N TYR A 292 12.23 -14.79 -7.14
CA TYR A 292 11.37 -14.09 -8.08
C TYR A 292 10.50 -13.09 -7.30
N PRO A 293 10.10 -11.97 -7.90
CA PRO A 293 9.29 -10.98 -7.21
C PRO A 293 7.96 -11.61 -6.77
N ALA A 294 7.43 -11.18 -5.62
CA ALA A 294 6.17 -11.70 -5.08
C ALA A 294 4.97 -11.42 -5.98
N PHE A 295 5.06 -10.37 -6.80
CA PHE A 295 4.13 -10.10 -7.89
C PHE A 295 4.85 -9.34 -9.00
N THR A 296 4.34 -9.44 -10.22
CA THR A 296 4.88 -8.75 -11.39
C THR A 296 3.87 -7.70 -11.85
N LEU A 297 4.36 -6.49 -12.14
CA LEU A 297 3.51 -5.49 -12.75
C LEU A 297 3.07 -5.98 -14.15
N PRO A 298 1.79 -5.81 -14.52
CA PRO A 298 1.34 -6.21 -15.85
C PRO A 298 2.05 -5.37 -16.91
N GLU A 299 2.47 -6.02 -17.99
CA GLU A 299 2.95 -5.35 -19.19
C GLU A 299 1.78 -4.72 -19.96
N VAL A 300 2.10 -3.77 -20.85
CA VAL A 300 1.09 -3.18 -21.73
C VAL A 300 0.62 -4.23 -22.73
N ALA A 301 -0.69 -4.44 -22.82
CA ALA A 301 -1.27 -5.36 -23.80
C ALA A 301 -1.25 -4.75 -25.22
N SER A 302 -1.58 -5.56 -26.22
CA SER A 302 -1.59 -5.16 -27.63
C SER A 302 -2.55 -4.00 -27.96
N ASP A 303 -3.55 -3.75 -27.11
CA ASP A 303 -4.50 -2.64 -27.22
C ASP A 303 -4.02 -1.36 -26.48
N GLY A 304 -2.80 -1.37 -25.96
CA GLY A 304 -2.22 -0.25 -25.22
C GLY A 304 -2.67 -0.13 -23.77
N ARG A 305 -3.42 -1.10 -23.23
CA ARG A 305 -4.00 -1.03 -21.88
C ARG A 305 -3.36 -2.02 -20.91
N PHE A 306 -3.49 -1.74 -19.62
CA PHE A 306 -3.03 -2.63 -18.56
C PHE A 306 -4.19 -3.48 -18.04
N TYR A 307 -3.90 -4.76 -17.79
CA TYR A 307 -4.85 -5.72 -17.25
C TYR A 307 -4.33 -6.29 -15.95
N ARG A 308 -5.19 -6.36 -14.95
CA ARG A 308 -4.81 -6.97 -13.68
C ARG A 308 -4.90 -8.48 -13.76
N THR A 309 -3.95 -9.13 -13.09
CA THR A 309 -3.94 -10.58 -12.87
C THR A 309 -4.58 -10.96 -11.53
N GLU A 310 -4.54 -10.05 -10.55
CA GLU A 310 -5.01 -10.28 -9.18
C GLU A 310 -5.78 -9.07 -8.65
N TYR A 311 -6.76 -9.32 -7.79
CA TYR A 311 -7.57 -8.31 -7.10
C TYR A 311 -7.87 -8.73 -5.65
N LYS A 312 -8.22 -7.76 -4.80
CA LYS A 312 -8.42 -7.98 -3.36
C LYS A 312 -9.89 -8.11 -2.99
N PHE A 313 -10.74 -7.24 -3.55
CA PHE A 313 -12.15 -7.12 -3.21
C PHE A 313 -13.05 -7.30 -4.42
N GLU A 314 -12.70 -6.69 -5.55
CA GLU A 314 -13.54 -6.65 -6.73
C GLU A 314 -12.70 -6.73 -8.02
N PRO A 315 -13.18 -7.41 -9.07
CA PRO A 315 -12.41 -7.71 -10.27
C PRO A 315 -12.27 -6.50 -11.23
N TRP A 316 -12.11 -5.29 -10.69
CA TRP A 316 -11.89 -4.08 -11.49
C TRP A 316 -10.64 -4.23 -12.35
N TYR A 317 -10.78 -3.99 -13.65
CA TYR A 317 -9.69 -4.03 -14.65
C TYR A 317 -9.09 -5.41 -14.91
N VAL A 318 -9.81 -6.47 -14.55
CA VAL A 318 -9.43 -7.86 -14.83
C VAL A 318 -10.06 -8.30 -16.15
N LYS A 319 -9.28 -8.94 -17.02
CA LYS A 319 -9.78 -9.41 -18.32
C LYS A 319 -10.82 -10.52 -18.15
N GLU A 320 -11.90 -10.46 -18.92
CA GLU A 320 -12.84 -11.57 -19.02
C GLU A 320 -12.21 -12.78 -19.72
N SER A 321 -12.31 -13.95 -19.08
CA SER A 321 -12.06 -15.24 -19.72
C SER A 321 -13.36 -15.80 -20.32
N PHE A 322 -13.23 -16.78 -21.20
CA PHE A 322 -14.37 -17.53 -21.73
C PHE A 322 -15.23 -18.12 -20.60
N TRP A 323 -14.59 -18.71 -19.58
CA TRP A 323 -15.27 -19.34 -18.45
C TRP A 323 -15.97 -18.34 -17.53
N THR A 324 -15.30 -17.24 -17.19
CA THR A 324 -15.91 -16.19 -16.34
C THR A 324 -17.11 -15.55 -17.04
N ARG A 325 -17.06 -15.39 -18.37
CA ARG A 325 -18.19 -14.90 -19.16
C ARG A 325 -19.37 -15.87 -19.11
N ILE A 326 -19.14 -17.17 -19.24
CA ILE A 326 -20.19 -18.20 -19.11
C ILE A 326 -20.79 -18.17 -17.71
N GLN A 327 -19.96 -18.22 -16.66
CA GLN A 327 -20.41 -18.22 -15.27
C GLN A 327 -21.25 -16.97 -14.95
N ARG A 328 -20.82 -15.79 -15.42
CA ARG A 328 -21.55 -14.53 -15.26
C ARG A 328 -22.89 -14.56 -16.00
N THR A 329 -22.90 -15.03 -17.26
CA THR A 329 -24.12 -15.09 -18.09
C THR A 329 -25.16 -16.06 -17.53
N LEU A 330 -24.72 -17.19 -16.98
CA LEU A 330 -25.57 -18.23 -16.42
C LEU A 330 -25.88 -18.02 -14.92
N GLY A 331 -25.35 -16.97 -14.28
CA GLY A 331 -25.57 -16.70 -12.85
C GLY A 331 -24.99 -17.77 -11.91
N LEU A 332 -23.89 -18.44 -12.32
CA LEU A 332 -23.30 -19.58 -11.60
C LEU A 332 -22.32 -19.18 -10.48
N SER A 333 -22.15 -17.89 -10.22
CA SER A 333 -21.27 -17.36 -9.16
C SER A 333 -22.02 -16.36 -8.29
N SER A 334 -21.90 -16.51 -6.98
CA SER A 334 -22.33 -15.50 -6.00
C SER A 334 -21.29 -14.40 -5.79
N ALA A 335 -20.03 -14.65 -6.14
CA ALA A 335 -18.95 -13.67 -6.08
C ALA A 335 -18.91 -12.80 -7.35
N PRO A 336 -18.51 -11.52 -7.25
CA PRO A 336 -18.30 -10.66 -8.40
C PRO A 336 -17.30 -11.27 -9.39
N LEU A 337 -17.67 -11.37 -10.66
CA LEU A 337 -16.81 -11.87 -11.74
C LEU A 337 -16.38 -10.72 -12.65
N PRO A 338 -15.21 -10.83 -13.32
CA PRO A 338 -14.82 -9.86 -14.34
C PRO A 338 -15.94 -9.65 -15.39
N GLY A 339 -16.19 -8.40 -15.73
CA GLY A 339 -17.29 -7.98 -16.61
C GLY A 339 -17.17 -6.53 -17.04
N PRO A 340 -18.00 -6.06 -18.00
CA PRO A 340 -18.02 -4.65 -18.40
C PRO A 340 -18.28 -3.69 -17.24
N GLU A 341 -19.09 -4.10 -16.26
CA GLU A 341 -19.37 -3.35 -15.03
C GLU A 341 -18.13 -3.11 -14.16
N PHE A 342 -17.10 -3.95 -14.30
CA PHE A 342 -15.81 -3.86 -13.63
C PHE A 342 -14.69 -3.38 -14.57
N LEU A 343 -15.03 -2.81 -15.74
CA LEU A 343 -14.06 -2.33 -16.73
C LEU A 343 -13.08 -3.45 -17.15
N SER A 344 -13.62 -4.60 -17.57
CA SER A 344 -12.83 -5.76 -18.03
C SER A 344 -11.96 -5.50 -19.28
N ASN A 345 -12.05 -4.30 -19.85
CA ASN A 345 -11.18 -3.77 -20.91
C ASN A 345 -9.87 -3.15 -20.37
N GLY A 346 -9.56 -3.30 -19.08
CA GLY A 346 -8.31 -2.83 -18.49
C GLY A 346 -8.31 -1.33 -18.20
N TYR A 347 -7.14 -0.76 -17.89
CA TYR A 347 -6.99 0.64 -17.49
C TYR A 347 -5.78 1.33 -18.12
N LEU A 348 -5.84 2.67 -18.12
CA LEU A 348 -4.69 3.56 -18.16
C LEU A 348 -4.59 4.29 -16.81
N GLN A 349 -3.41 4.75 -16.42
CA GLN A 349 -3.19 5.36 -15.11
C GLN A 349 -4.04 6.63 -14.93
N GLU A 350 -4.20 7.43 -15.98
CA GLU A 350 -5.02 8.63 -15.98
C GLU A 350 -6.53 8.36 -15.86
N GLU A 351 -6.99 7.12 -16.07
CA GLU A 351 -8.39 6.71 -16.02
C GLU A 351 -8.82 6.21 -14.63
N LEU A 352 -7.90 6.00 -13.70
CA LEU A 352 -8.22 5.45 -12.36
C LEU A 352 -9.17 6.36 -11.56
N GLY A 353 -9.80 5.87 -10.49
CA GLY A 353 -10.70 6.68 -9.65
C GLY A 353 -12.18 6.61 -10.06
N PRO A 354 -13.04 7.50 -9.53
CA PRO A 354 -14.49 7.40 -9.71
C PRO A 354 -14.95 7.34 -11.17
N ILE A 355 -16.00 6.56 -11.43
CA ILE A 355 -16.61 6.47 -12.77
C ILE A 355 -17.03 7.86 -13.25
N GLY A 356 -16.72 8.18 -14.49
CA GLY A 356 -17.00 9.46 -15.13
C GLY A 356 -15.82 10.44 -15.06
N TYR A 357 -14.76 10.13 -14.31
CA TYR A 357 -13.57 10.99 -14.22
C TYR A 357 -12.52 10.68 -15.30
N GLU A 358 -12.67 9.59 -16.04
CA GLU A 358 -11.69 9.06 -16.98
C GLU A 358 -11.35 10.09 -18.08
N LYS A 359 -12.38 10.66 -18.70
CA LYS A 359 -12.21 11.69 -19.74
C LYS A 359 -11.86 13.05 -19.14
N MET A 360 -12.43 13.37 -17.99
CA MET A 360 -12.30 14.68 -17.36
C MET A 360 -10.87 14.96 -16.88
N SER A 361 -10.15 13.96 -16.38
CA SER A 361 -8.78 14.16 -15.88
C SER A 361 -7.70 14.02 -16.93
N ARG A 362 -8.00 13.49 -18.12
CA ARG A 362 -6.98 12.99 -19.06
C ARG A 362 -5.96 14.04 -19.46
N ALA A 363 -6.41 15.22 -19.91
CA ALA A 363 -5.50 16.27 -20.36
C ALA A 363 -4.62 16.79 -19.22
N ASP A 364 -5.23 17.14 -18.09
CA ASP A 364 -4.53 17.66 -16.90
C ASP A 364 -3.50 16.66 -16.36
N VAL A 365 -3.89 15.38 -16.27
CA VAL A 365 -3.02 14.32 -15.74
C VAL A 365 -1.84 14.04 -16.67
N LEU A 366 -2.06 14.01 -17.99
CA LEU A 366 -0.96 13.78 -18.93
C LEU A 366 0.03 14.96 -18.93
N SER A 367 -0.47 16.19 -18.87
CA SER A 367 0.36 17.40 -18.78
C SER A 367 1.15 17.46 -17.46
N GLU A 368 0.52 17.22 -16.32
CA GLU A 368 1.22 17.19 -15.04
C GLU A 368 2.22 16.03 -14.95
N ALA A 369 1.89 14.87 -15.52
CA ALA A 369 2.83 13.75 -15.55
C ALA A 369 4.13 14.10 -16.30
N GLU A 370 4.05 14.90 -17.37
CA GLU A 370 5.22 15.42 -18.08
C GLU A 370 6.04 16.36 -17.20
N GLN A 371 5.39 17.33 -16.56
CA GLN A 371 6.04 18.26 -15.62
C GLN A 371 6.72 17.51 -14.45
N LEU A 372 6.09 16.48 -13.91
CA LEU A 372 6.68 15.65 -12.86
C LEU A 372 7.93 14.88 -13.32
N ARG A 373 8.01 14.50 -14.60
CA ARG A 373 9.21 13.87 -15.17
C ARG A 373 10.30 14.89 -15.44
N GLU A 374 9.97 16.07 -15.96
CA GLU A 374 10.90 17.19 -16.13
C GLU A 374 11.52 17.59 -14.78
N TYR A 375 10.69 17.75 -13.74
CA TYR A 375 11.12 17.95 -12.37
C TYR A 375 12.11 16.88 -11.88
N GLY A 376 11.83 15.61 -12.19
CA GLY A 376 12.75 14.51 -11.89
C GLY A 376 14.08 14.61 -12.64
N GLN A 377 14.09 15.07 -13.90
CA GLN A 377 15.31 15.28 -14.69
C GLN A 377 16.18 16.41 -14.12
N GLU A 378 15.55 17.42 -13.53
CA GLU A 378 16.21 18.53 -12.83
C GLU A 378 16.71 18.16 -11.42
N GLY A 379 16.58 16.89 -11.00
CA GLY A 379 17.09 16.38 -9.73
C GLY A 379 16.05 16.29 -8.61
N GLY A 380 14.77 16.52 -8.90
CA GLY A 380 13.67 16.45 -7.95
C GLY A 380 13.85 17.42 -6.79
N MET A 381 13.47 17.02 -5.57
CA MET A 381 13.50 17.90 -4.41
C MET A 381 14.88 18.48 -4.12
N ARG A 382 15.94 17.69 -4.32
CA ARG A 382 17.31 18.14 -4.07
C ARG A 382 17.87 19.06 -5.15
N GLY A 383 17.36 18.96 -6.38
CA GLY A 383 17.82 19.78 -7.50
C GLY A 383 17.18 21.16 -7.50
N VAL A 384 15.84 21.21 -7.44
CA VAL A 384 15.07 22.45 -7.65
C VAL A 384 14.08 22.78 -6.52
N GLY A 385 14.02 21.97 -5.46
CA GLY A 385 13.14 22.18 -4.30
C GLY A 385 11.72 21.66 -4.52
N CYS A 386 10.74 22.17 -3.76
CA CYS A 386 9.34 21.78 -3.91
C CYS A 386 8.82 22.27 -5.28
N PRO A 387 8.24 21.39 -6.12
CA PRO A 387 7.82 21.78 -7.47
C PRO A 387 6.72 22.85 -7.42
N PHE A 388 5.92 22.92 -6.34
CA PHE A 388 4.76 23.81 -6.23
C PHE A 388 5.07 25.27 -5.90
N ARG A 389 6.31 25.72 -6.14
CA ARG A 389 6.56 27.15 -6.42
C ARG A 389 5.89 27.64 -7.72
N PHE A 390 5.29 26.75 -8.51
CA PHE A 390 4.38 27.12 -9.59
C PHE A 390 3.09 27.73 -9.03
N THR A 391 3.11 29.06 -8.94
CA THR A 391 1.99 29.99 -8.88
C THR A 391 0.60 29.34 -8.95
N ALA A 392 -0.19 29.57 -7.89
CA ALA A 392 -1.63 29.68 -8.02
C ALA A 392 -1.94 30.64 -9.17
N LYS A 393 -2.26 30.11 -10.35
CA LYS A 393 -3.11 30.85 -11.27
C LYS A 393 -4.52 30.70 -10.73
N ALA A 394 -4.92 31.72 -9.97
CA ALA A 394 -6.32 32.05 -9.84
C ALA A 394 -6.91 32.22 -11.26
N ALA A 395 -7.88 31.39 -11.58
CA ALA A 395 -8.99 31.69 -12.49
C ALA A 395 -10.16 30.80 -12.09
#